data_AF-A0ABD3PMJ6-F1
#
_entry.id   AF-A0ABD3PMJ6-F1
#
_cell.length_a   1.000
_cell.length_b   1.000
_cell.length_c   1.000
_cell.angle_alpha   90.00
_cell.angle_beta   90.00
_cell.angle_gamma   90.00
#
_symmetry.space_group_name_H-M   'P 1'
#
loop_
_entity.id
_entity.type
_entity.pdbx_description
1 polymer ?
#
loop_
_entity_poly.entity_id
_entity_poly.type
_entity_poly.pdbx_seq_one_letter_code
_entity_poly.pdbx_strand_id
1 'polypeptide(L)'
;MSSTMAVTTADSSELPPIYNKALNHLLQEDTPPLATLPDQEVLSIAKEILQAIYSQQWSEADQWPAQEAALYKLPGSAALNSAAASKFVMCTALMDYVRTFIEGLEYKVLGDKDKEEPPELLKKKRCVGEDVVVYGPVSLSATLPGNTFEVWTSSSDENTGKHTSKQKDKVQSFTTNDTKRVAVVLGAGNQSFLGIIDVLDNTLRHRRPVLLKHHPLRPWLAAPYAIILEPLATRGYFSQCQDVSIQVTKMLLSHPAVKHVHITGAYSTAKAVEEILMQANNSELSSSQVKSMITSELGCATPQIIDDGDYTTKELSHIAQMIACGKKTNCGSNCLSPQVVVLPKSWKQKHLFREKLLQELERQPTTPCYYPGSLEKNRSLVEDCKRFGSKCIIAVAPSVSAETKITEDDHVVVVECGTPGQKGYNSQPLLVEAFGPTLSIVELDDSNNNSSSSSQDDGMYLANFAVPFLNNKENIFGSLSCSIFIPKSKGPSYHESEPFQKVLSALNYGSIAINQMSLFGYTASTKGGIWGGHSLETLGQSGNGNIGDLYGIIGDGNCTAAKVVLYGPSLETKPLLDNSSPPPPVVLDVIRELICTDSIMKGVGKALVLICRRMFYAGISYLPILGRLVGDN
;
A
#
# COMPACT_ATOMS: atom_id res chain seq x y z
N MET A 1 -24.79 -17.31 -27.71
CA MET A 1 -24.11 -17.38 -29.01
C MET A 1 -23.00 -16.34 -28.97
N SER A 2 -21.78 -16.79 -28.71
CA SER A 2 -20.59 -15.96 -28.54
C SER A 2 -19.86 -15.91 -29.88
N SER A 3 -19.74 -14.73 -30.49
CA SER A 3 -18.82 -14.54 -31.61
C SER A 3 -17.43 -14.33 -31.04
N THR A 4 -16.70 -15.42 -30.84
CA THR A 4 -15.26 -15.41 -30.73
C THR A 4 -14.67 -14.87 -32.04
N MET A 5 -14.35 -13.57 -32.08
CA MET A 5 -13.37 -13.08 -33.03
C MET A 5 -12.03 -13.71 -32.64
N ALA A 6 -11.56 -14.62 -33.47
CA ALA A 6 -10.22 -15.15 -33.41
C ALA A 6 -9.24 -13.98 -33.60
N VAL A 7 -8.54 -13.60 -32.53
CA VAL A 7 -7.35 -12.77 -32.65
C VAL A 7 -6.27 -13.65 -33.26
N THR A 8 -6.02 -13.44 -34.55
CA THR A 8 -4.86 -13.97 -35.26
C THR A 8 -3.60 -13.57 -34.50
N THR A 9 -2.87 -14.56 -33.99
CA THR A 9 -1.50 -14.41 -33.50
C THR A 9 -0.60 -14.04 -34.68
N ALA A 10 -0.44 -12.75 -34.94
CA ALA A 10 0.64 -12.25 -35.76
C ALA A 10 1.89 -12.17 -34.88
N ASP A 11 2.85 -13.03 -35.19
CA ASP A 11 4.21 -13.06 -34.67
C ASP A 11 4.99 -11.85 -35.24
N SER A 12 4.57 -10.63 -34.87
CA SER A 12 5.26 -9.40 -35.30
C SER A 12 6.40 -9.10 -34.35
N SER A 13 7.62 -8.99 -34.88
CA SER A 13 8.80 -8.51 -34.14
C SER A 13 8.74 -7.03 -33.75
N GLU A 14 7.65 -6.33 -34.07
CA GLU A 14 7.49 -4.89 -33.86
C GLU A 14 6.45 -4.56 -32.79
N LEU A 15 6.74 -3.52 -31.99
CA LEU A 15 5.84 -3.01 -30.97
C LEU A 15 4.51 -2.56 -31.61
N PRO A 16 3.34 -2.86 -31.00
CA PRO A 16 2.06 -2.44 -31.56
C PRO A 16 1.97 -0.90 -31.73
N PRO A 17 1.20 -0.40 -32.72
CA PRO A 17 1.09 1.03 -33.01
C PRO A 17 0.72 1.90 -31.80
N ILE A 18 -0.11 1.39 -30.87
CA ILE A 18 -0.48 2.12 -29.65
C ILE A 18 0.70 2.33 -28.70
N TYR A 19 1.61 1.35 -28.58
CA TYR A 19 2.83 1.45 -27.78
C TYR A 19 3.85 2.37 -28.45
N ASN A 20 4.04 2.24 -29.76
CA ASN A 20 4.92 3.15 -30.52
C ASN A 20 4.45 4.60 -30.43
N LYS A 21 3.13 4.85 -30.57
CA LYS A 21 2.55 6.19 -30.37
C LYS A 21 2.81 6.70 -28.95
N ALA A 22 2.63 5.85 -27.94
CA ALA A 22 2.83 6.23 -26.55
C ALA A 22 4.30 6.55 -26.24
N LEU A 23 5.25 5.78 -26.78
CA LEU A 23 6.70 6.01 -26.66
C LEU A 23 7.13 7.27 -27.41
N ASN A 24 6.70 7.43 -28.67
CA ASN A 24 7.06 8.59 -29.49
C ASN A 24 6.56 9.90 -28.89
N HIS A 25 5.44 9.87 -28.15
CA HIS A 25 4.97 11.03 -27.39
C HIS A 25 5.97 11.49 -26.32
N LEU A 26 6.68 10.56 -25.69
CA LEU A 26 7.67 10.86 -24.63
C LEU A 26 9.07 11.16 -25.17
N LEU A 27 9.35 10.77 -26.41
CA LEU A 27 10.67 10.85 -27.04
C LEU A 27 10.79 12.01 -28.04
N GLN A 28 9.94 13.03 -27.90
CA GLN A 28 9.97 14.23 -28.75
C GLN A 28 11.26 15.00 -28.52
N GLU A 29 11.97 15.37 -29.60
CA GLU A 29 13.28 16.03 -29.49
C GLU A 29 13.20 17.46 -28.94
N ASP A 30 12.05 18.12 -29.09
CA ASP A 30 11.82 19.50 -28.65
C ASP A 30 11.39 19.60 -27.17
N THR A 31 11.11 18.48 -26.50
CA THR A 31 10.75 18.47 -25.07
C THR A 31 12.01 18.47 -24.21
N PRO A 32 12.23 19.48 -23.34
CA PRO A 32 13.38 19.46 -22.44
C PRO A 32 13.31 18.25 -21.50
N PRO A 33 14.44 17.61 -21.12
CA PRO A 33 14.39 16.48 -20.21
C PRO A 33 13.78 16.88 -18.86
N LEU A 34 12.81 16.12 -18.34
CA LEU A 34 12.15 16.41 -17.07
C LEU A 34 13.14 16.59 -15.89
N ALA A 35 14.22 15.82 -15.89
CA ALA A 35 15.31 15.92 -14.91
C ALA A 35 15.96 17.31 -14.84
N THR A 36 15.94 18.06 -15.94
CA THR A 36 16.58 19.38 -16.09
C THR A 36 15.67 20.54 -15.70
N LEU A 37 14.37 20.30 -15.51
CA LEU A 37 13.45 21.39 -15.18
C LEU A 37 13.80 22.01 -13.83
N PRO A 38 13.79 23.35 -13.69
CA PRO A 38 13.92 23.99 -12.40
C PRO A 38 12.82 23.53 -11.43
N ASP A 39 13.15 23.47 -10.14
CA ASP A 39 12.21 23.12 -9.07
C ASP A 39 10.93 23.97 -9.14
N GLN A 40 11.03 25.25 -9.52
CA GLN A 40 9.89 26.15 -9.70
C GLN A 40 8.91 25.70 -10.79
N GLU A 41 9.42 25.10 -11.87
CA GLU A 41 8.60 24.63 -12.98
C GLU A 41 7.90 23.31 -12.63
N VAL A 42 8.63 22.39 -11.96
CA VAL A 42 8.04 21.17 -11.39
C VAL A 42 6.95 21.50 -10.36
N LEU A 43 7.17 22.53 -9.55
CA LEU A 43 6.18 23.04 -8.60
C LEU A 43 4.91 23.56 -9.32
N SER A 44 5.08 24.26 -10.45
CA SER A 44 3.92 24.69 -11.26
C SER A 44 3.12 23.51 -11.80
N ILE A 45 3.81 22.49 -12.34
CA ILE A 45 3.18 21.26 -12.83
C ILE A 45 2.39 20.57 -11.70
N ALA A 46 2.97 20.44 -10.50
CA ALA A 46 2.29 19.84 -9.36
C ALA A 46 1.02 20.63 -8.96
N LYS A 47 1.06 21.97 -9.01
CA LYS A 47 -0.10 22.83 -8.75
C LYS A 47 -1.19 22.70 -9.82
N GLU A 48 -0.81 22.54 -11.08
CA GLU A 48 -1.76 22.25 -12.17
C GLU A 48 -2.44 20.89 -12.00
N ILE A 49 -1.69 19.85 -11.61
CA ILE A 49 -2.23 18.52 -11.28
C ILE A 49 -3.22 18.62 -10.10
N LEU A 50 -2.84 19.35 -9.04
CA LEU A 50 -3.72 19.60 -7.90
C LEU A 50 -5.04 20.24 -8.34
N GLN A 51 -4.98 21.19 -9.28
CA GLN A 51 -6.18 21.82 -9.82
C GLN A 51 -7.01 20.88 -10.69
N ALA A 52 -6.38 19.99 -11.46
CA ALA A 52 -7.09 18.93 -12.19
C ALA A 52 -7.85 17.99 -11.22
N ILE A 53 -7.28 17.69 -10.05
CA ILE A 53 -7.97 16.92 -9.00
C ILE A 53 -9.17 17.71 -8.44
N TYR A 54 -9.02 19.01 -8.16
CA TYR A 54 -10.10 19.87 -7.66
C TYR A 54 -11.27 20.04 -8.63
N SER A 55 -11.04 19.86 -9.93
CA SER A 55 -12.10 19.88 -10.96
C SER A 55 -13.13 18.76 -10.76
N GLN A 56 -12.71 17.65 -10.13
CA GLN A 56 -13.49 16.42 -9.95
C GLN A 56 -14.04 15.80 -11.24
N GLN A 57 -13.61 16.23 -12.43
CA GLN A 57 -14.00 15.62 -13.70
C GLN A 57 -13.60 14.15 -13.79
N TRP A 58 -12.52 13.78 -13.11
CA TRP A 58 -12.03 12.41 -12.97
C TRP A 58 -12.98 11.50 -12.18
N SER A 59 -13.82 12.05 -11.30
CA SER A 59 -14.55 11.24 -10.30
C SER A 59 -15.58 10.28 -10.89
N GLU A 60 -16.11 10.60 -12.07
CA GLU A 60 -17.09 9.78 -12.80
C GLU A 60 -16.63 9.49 -14.24
N ALA A 61 -15.37 9.80 -14.57
CA ALA A 61 -14.83 9.63 -15.92
C ALA A 61 -14.94 8.17 -16.37
N ASP A 62 -15.54 7.96 -17.54
CA ASP A 62 -15.83 6.63 -18.11
C ASP A 62 -16.55 5.68 -17.13
N GLN A 63 -17.31 6.22 -16.17
CA GLN A 63 -18.01 5.44 -15.15
C GLN A 63 -17.10 4.46 -14.39
N TRP A 64 -15.82 4.82 -14.22
CA TRP A 64 -14.84 3.93 -13.59
C TRP A 64 -15.25 3.35 -12.22
N PRO A 65 -16.00 4.07 -11.33
CA PRO A 65 -16.43 3.48 -10.06
C PRO A 65 -17.43 2.33 -10.25
N ALA A 66 -18.28 2.41 -11.27
CA ALA A 66 -19.23 1.34 -11.61
C ALA A 66 -18.51 0.12 -12.20
N GLN A 67 -17.51 0.35 -13.06
CA GLN A 67 -16.67 -0.72 -13.61
C GLN A 67 -15.89 -1.45 -12.51
N GLU A 68 -15.40 -0.73 -11.51
CA GLU A 68 -14.74 -1.33 -10.36
C GLU A 68 -15.70 -2.14 -9.46
N ALA A 69 -16.90 -1.62 -9.18
CA ALA A 69 -17.91 -2.41 -8.47
C ALA A 69 -18.27 -3.71 -9.23
N ALA A 70 -18.32 -3.65 -10.56
CA ALA A 70 -18.53 -4.82 -11.40
C ALA A 70 -17.36 -5.83 -11.31
N LEU A 71 -16.11 -5.37 -11.27
CA LEU A 71 -14.95 -6.22 -11.01
C LEU A 71 -15.08 -6.98 -9.69
N TYR A 72 -15.55 -6.30 -8.64
CA TYR A 72 -15.78 -6.89 -7.33
C TYR A 72 -17.07 -7.72 -7.24
N LYS A 73 -17.85 -7.80 -8.35
CA LYS A 73 -19.14 -8.49 -8.42
C LYS A 73 -20.15 -7.98 -7.40
N LEU A 74 -20.14 -6.67 -7.14
CA LEU A 74 -21.03 -6.03 -6.17
C LEU A 74 -22.25 -5.43 -6.88
N PRO A 75 -23.48 -5.88 -6.58
CA PRO A 75 -24.71 -5.25 -7.04
C PRO A 75 -25.27 -4.22 -6.04
N GLY A 76 -26.26 -3.43 -6.49
CA GLY A 76 -27.13 -2.64 -5.62
C GLY A 76 -26.40 -1.72 -4.64
N SER A 77 -26.78 -1.78 -3.36
CA SER A 77 -26.20 -0.93 -2.31
C SER A 77 -24.71 -1.19 -2.08
N ALA A 78 -24.24 -2.44 -2.25
CA ALA A 78 -22.82 -2.77 -2.13
C ALA A 78 -21.99 -2.09 -3.25
N ALA A 79 -22.52 -2.00 -4.46
CA ALA A 79 -21.89 -1.27 -5.56
C ALA A 79 -21.73 0.22 -5.24
N LEU A 80 -22.78 0.85 -4.69
CA LEU A 80 -22.77 2.26 -4.30
C LEU A 80 -21.78 2.54 -3.16
N ASN A 81 -21.71 1.62 -2.18
CA ASN A 81 -20.73 1.68 -1.09
C ASN A 81 -19.30 1.60 -1.64
N SER A 82 -19.03 0.64 -2.53
CA SER A 82 -17.73 0.48 -3.17
C SER A 82 -17.34 1.74 -3.97
N ALA A 83 -18.24 2.25 -4.81
CA ALA A 83 -17.97 3.42 -5.63
C ALA A 83 -17.64 4.67 -4.79
N ALA A 84 -18.37 4.91 -3.70
CA ALA A 84 -18.10 6.02 -2.80
C ALA A 84 -16.75 5.84 -2.06
N ALA A 85 -16.47 4.64 -1.56
CA ALA A 85 -15.22 4.31 -0.89
C ALA A 85 -14.02 4.49 -1.82
N SER A 86 -14.08 3.99 -3.05
CA SER A 86 -12.97 4.08 -4.00
C SER A 86 -12.70 5.51 -4.45
N LYS A 87 -13.75 6.30 -4.73
CA LYS A 87 -13.60 7.73 -5.01
C LYS A 87 -12.98 8.47 -3.84
N PHE A 88 -13.41 8.15 -2.62
CA PHE A 88 -12.85 8.73 -1.40
C PHE A 88 -11.36 8.39 -1.25
N VAL A 89 -11.00 7.11 -1.31
CA VAL A 89 -9.61 6.63 -1.16
C VAL A 89 -8.70 7.22 -2.25
N MET A 90 -9.13 7.21 -3.52
CA MET A 90 -8.38 7.80 -4.62
C MET A 90 -8.19 9.31 -4.43
N CYS A 91 -9.25 10.02 -4.03
CA CYS A 91 -9.16 11.45 -3.74
C CYS A 91 -8.17 11.72 -2.62
N THR A 92 -8.31 11.05 -1.47
CA THR A 92 -7.47 11.34 -0.30
C THR A 92 -6.01 11.04 -0.56
N ALA A 93 -5.70 9.91 -1.21
CA ALA A 93 -4.32 9.54 -1.51
C ALA A 93 -3.64 10.57 -2.44
N LEU A 94 -4.33 11.00 -3.50
CA LEU A 94 -3.82 12.00 -4.43
C LEU A 94 -3.69 13.39 -3.79
N MET A 95 -4.71 13.79 -3.03
CA MET A 95 -4.73 15.09 -2.36
C MET A 95 -3.62 15.21 -1.34
N ASP A 96 -3.43 14.18 -0.50
CA ASP A 96 -2.35 14.15 0.49
C ASP A 96 -0.99 14.16 -0.23
N TYR A 97 -0.78 13.26 -1.20
CA TYR A 97 0.50 13.16 -1.92
C TYR A 97 0.91 14.46 -2.61
N VAL A 98 0.01 15.04 -3.42
CA VAL A 98 0.35 16.24 -4.22
C VAL A 98 0.51 17.47 -3.32
N ARG A 99 -0.32 17.63 -2.27
CA ARG A 99 -0.17 18.74 -1.33
C ARG A 99 1.13 18.65 -0.54
N THR A 100 1.48 17.47 -0.02
CA THR A 100 2.73 17.28 0.72
C THR A 100 3.95 17.45 -0.19
N PHE A 101 3.89 16.99 -1.45
CA PHE A 101 4.95 17.27 -2.42
C PHE A 101 5.12 18.77 -2.70
N ILE A 102 4.01 19.49 -2.88
CA ILE A 102 4.02 20.95 -3.06
C ILE A 102 4.64 21.64 -1.84
N GLU A 103 4.19 21.30 -0.61
CA GLU A 103 4.73 21.86 0.63
C GLU A 103 6.24 21.60 0.76
N GLY A 104 6.70 20.38 0.46
CA GLY A 104 8.12 20.03 0.51
C GLY A 104 8.96 20.77 -0.53
N LEU A 105 8.45 20.91 -1.75
CA LEU A 105 9.15 21.60 -2.83
C LEU A 105 9.14 23.13 -2.65
N GLU A 106 8.05 23.70 -2.14
CA GLU A 106 7.97 25.11 -1.73
C GLU A 106 9.03 25.42 -0.67
N TYR A 107 9.08 24.62 0.39
CA TYR A 107 10.09 24.75 1.43
C TYR A 107 11.52 24.68 0.86
N LYS A 108 11.78 23.75 -0.07
CA LYS A 108 13.10 23.64 -0.72
C LYS A 108 13.45 24.85 -1.58
N VAL A 109 12.48 25.46 -2.26
CA VAL A 109 12.69 26.60 -3.17
C VAL A 109 12.74 27.94 -2.44
N LEU A 110 11.90 28.12 -1.42
CA LEU A 110 11.66 29.38 -0.70
C LEU A 110 12.37 29.46 0.66
N GLY A 111 12.69 28.32 1.28
CA GLY A 111 13.16 28.24 2.67
C GLY A 111 14.40 29.10 2.97
N ASP A 112 15.32 29.24 2.02
CA ASP A 112 16.52 30.07 2.18
C ASP A 112 16.28 31.57 1.95
N LYS A 113 15.18 31.95 1.26
CA LYS A 113 14.91 33.35 0.86
C LYS A 113 13.89 34.04 1.74
N ASP A 114 12.85 33.32 2.17
CA ASP A 114 11.68 33.91 2.84
C ASP A 114 11.51 33.48 4.31
N LYS A 115 12.47 32.74 4.88
CA LYS A 115 12.40 32.19 6.25
C LYS A 115 11.12 31.39 6.51
N GLU A 116 10.63 30.65 5.51
CA GLU A 116 9.51 29.74 5.72
C GLU A 116 9.85 28.72 6.81
N GLU A 117 8.92 28.50 7.72
CA GLU A 117 9.12 27.50 8.75
C GLU A 117 9.11 26.10 8.12
N PRO A 118 9.99 25.17 8.56
CA PRO A 118 10.01 23.82 8.01
C PRO A 118 8.66 23.09 8.23
N PRO A 119 8.31 22.13 7.35
CA PRO A 119 7.16 21.24 7.56
C PRO A 119 7.20 20.58 8.94
N GLU A 120 6.02 20.34 9.54
CA GLU A 120 5.90 19.84 10.92
C GLU A 120 6.70 18.55 11.16
N LEU A 121 6.72 17.66 10.18
CA LEU A 121 7.47 16.40 10.24
C LEU A 121 8.98 16.63 10.36
N LEU A 122 9.53 17.63 9.65
CA LEU A 122 10.95 17.97 9.69
C LEU A 122 11.33 18.73 10.98
N LYS A 123 10.40 19.48 11.56
CA LYS A 123 10.60 20.21 12.84
C LYS A 123 10.78 19.26 14.02
N LYS A 124 10.01 18.18 14.06
CA LYS A 124 10.03 17.21 15.16
C LYS A 124 11.09 16.17 14.87
N LYS A 125 12.29 16.33 15.43
CA LYS A 125 13.40 15.40 15.24
C LYS A 125 14.01 14.99 16.58
N ARG A 126 14.33 13.70 16.74
CA ARG A 126 15.07 13.17 17.89
C ARG A 126 16.05 12.07 17.45
N CYS A 127 17.02 11.76 18.31
CA CYS A 127 17.90 10.61 18.13
C CYS A 127 17.43 9.45 19.03
N VAL A 128 17.53 8.22 18.52
CA VAL A 128 17.27 6.98 19.26
C VAL A 128 18.53 6.13 19.18
N GLY A 129 19.28 6.01 20.27
CA GLY A 129 20.64 5.45 20.21
C GLY A 129 21.60 6.36 19.42
N GLU A 130 22.68 5.78 18.90
CA GLU A 130 23.75 6.54 18.23
C GLU A 130 23.46 6.81 16.75
N ASP A 131 22.83 5.86 16.04
CA ASP A 131 22.74 5.86 14.57
C ASP A 131 21.34 6.13 14.00
N VAL A 132 20.31 6.21 14.85
CA VAL A 132 18.93 6.38 14.40
C VAL A 132 18.44 7.79 14.65
N VAL A 133 17.95 8.41 13.59
CA VAL A 133 17.23 9.69 13.63
C VAL A 133 15.76 9.43 13.36
N VAL A 134 14.90 10.00 14.21
CA VAL A 134 13.45 9.90 14.07
C VAL A 134 12.84 11.28 13.81
N TYR A 135 12.04 11.36 12.75
CA TYR A 135 11.24 12.52 12.37
C TYR A 135 9.77 12.27 12.75
N GLY A 136 9.11 13.24 13.36
CA GLY A 136 7.78 13.10 13.96
C GLY A 136 7.82 12.92 15.50
N PRO A 137 6.69 12.56 16.13
CA PRO A 137 5.44 12.16 15.49
C PRO A 137 4.60 13.35 15.00
N VAL A 138 3.93 13.17 13.87
CA VAL A 138 2.90 14.10 13.35
C VAL A 138 1.58 13.39 13.14
N SER A 139 0.47 14.15 13.10
CA SER A 139 -0.86 13.59 12.88
C SER A 139 -0.95 12.90 11.53
N LEU A 140 -1.47 11.67 11.50
CA LEU A 140 -1.65 10.93 10.25
C LEU A 140 -2.75 11.56 9.40
N SER A 141 -3.91 11.90 9.96
CA SER A 141 -4.99 12.54 9.20
C SER A 141 -6.04 13.11 10.14
N ALA A 142 -6.68 14.22 9.73
CA ALA A 142 -7.86 14.74 10.41
C ALA A 142 -9.02 13.73 10.42
N THR A 143 -9.07 12.81 9.44
CA THR A 143 -10.06 11.73 9.37
C THR A 143 -9.73 10.52 10.25
N LEU A 144 -8.52 10.49 10.84
CA LEU A 144 -8.02 9.42 11.71
C LEU A 144 -7.49 10.01 13.03
N PRO A 145 -8.35 10.67 13.82
CA PRO A 145 -7.92 11.35 15.04
C PRO A 145 -7.23 10.39 16.01
N GLY A 146 -6.15 10.86 16.65
CA GLY A 146 -5.34 10.07 17.57
C GLY A 146 -4.35 9.11 16.90
N ASN A 147 -4.27 9.09 15.57
CA ASN A 147 -3.24 8.35 14.84
C ASN A 147 -2.10 9.30 14.46
N THR A 148 -0.87 8.89 14.71
CA THR A 148 0.34 9.64 14.35
C THR A 148 1.34 8.74 13.64
N PHE A 149 2.29 9.31 12.91
CA PHE A 149 3.38 8.54 12.34
C PHE A 149 4.73 9.24 12.50
N GLU A 150 5.78 8.43 12.39
CA GLU A 150 7.18 8.81 12.44
C GLU A 150 7.94 8.21 11.27
N VAL A 151 9.01 8.87 10.85
CA VAL A 151 9.99 8.34 9.89
C VAL A 151 11.29 8.10 10.64
N TRP A 152 11.73 6.85 10.64
CA TRP A 152 12.95 6.41 11.31
C TRP A 152 14.01 6.18 10.23
N THR A 153 15.17 6.83 10.37
CA THR A 153 16.30 6.66 9.45
C THR A 153 17.54 6.21 10.21
N SER A 154 18.34 5.32 9.60
CA SER A 154 19.64 4.91 10.12
C SER A 154 20.77 5.34 9.19
N SER A 155 21.87 5.84 9.75
CA SER A 155 23.05 6.29 9.01
C SER A 155 23.88 5.12 8.43
N SER A 156 24.75 5.44 7.47
CA SER A 156 25.88 4.57 7.11
C SER A 156 27.03 4.88 8.06
N ASP A 157 27.32 3.97 8.98
CA ASP A 157 28.50 4.12 9.82
C ASP A 157 29.74 3.72 9.00
N GLU A 158 30.58 4.69 8.60
CA GLU A 158 31.87 4.44 7.93
C GLU A 158 32.86 3.63 8.81
N ASN A 159 32.57 3.48 10.10
CA ASN A 159 33.46 2.88 11.10
C ASN A 159 33.22 1.39 11.42
N THR A 160 32.14 0.77 10.93
CA THR A 160 31.99 -0.69 11.05
C THR A 160 32.65 -1.37 9.85
N GLY A 161 33.94 -1.69 9.98
CA GLY A 161 34.74 -2.46 9.00
C GLY A 161 34.26 -3.90 8.72
N LYS A 162 32.96 -4.18 8.86
CA LYS A 162 32.29 -5.46 8.57
C LYS A 162 30.90 -5.22 8.00
N HIS A 163 30.83 -4.62 6.81
CA HIS A 163 29.95 -5.04 5.71
C HIS A 163 30.41 -4.29 4.45
N THR A 164 31.41 -4.87 3.78
CA THR A 164 31.84 -4.43 2.45
C THR A 164 30.86 -4.92 1.39
N SER A 165 29.70 -4.27 1.33
CA SER A 165 29.05 -4.01 0.05
C SER A 165 28.66 -2.55 0.04
N LYS A 166 29.52 -1.73 -0.58
CA LYS A 166 29.13 -0.44 -1.13
C LYS A 166 28.05 -0.69 -2.19
N GLN A 167 26.84 -1.04 -1.78
CA GLN A 167 25.65 -0.87 -2.60
C GLN A 167 25.36 0.64 -2.57
N LYS A 168 26.17 1.38 -3.33
CA LYS A 168 25.71 2.65 -3.87
C LYS A 168 24.59 2.27 -4.84
N ASP A 169 23.38 2.07 -4.33
CA ASP A 169 22.15 2.03 -5.10
C ASP A 169 21.88 3.45 -5.62
N LYS A 170 22.84 4.02 -6.35
CA LYS A 170 22.55 5.13 -7.24
C LYS A 170 21.76 4.52 -8.38
N VAL A 171 20.45 4.43 -8.19
CA VAL A 171 19.49 4.35 -9.29
C VAL A 171 20.00 5.34 -10.33
N GLN A 172 20.31 4.85 -11.54
CA GLN A 172 20.99 5.66 -12.54
C GLN A 172 20.13 6.90 -12.80
N SER A 173 20.55 8.06 -12.31
CA SER A 173 19.76 9.28 -12.44
C SER A 173 19.68 9.62 -13.92
N PHE A 174 18.51 10.06 -14.37
CA PHE A 174 18.35 10.53 -15.74
C PHE A 174 19.19 11.80 -15.85
N THR A 175 20.26 11.78 -16.67
CA THR A 175 21.22 12.88 -16.73
C THR A 175 20.79 13.94 -17.73
N THR A 176 21.46 15.09 -17.73
CA THR A 176 21.12 16.26 -18.56
C THR A 176 21.20 16.02 -20.08
N ASN A 177 21.81 14.91 -20.54
CA ASN A 177 22.00 14.61 -21.96
C ASN A 177 21.04 13.54 -22.50
N ASP A 178 20.04 13.12 -21.70
CA ASP A 178 19.24 11.93 -21.96
C ASP A 178 17.79 12.23 -22.40
N THR A 179 17.61 12.89 -23.55
CA THR A 179 16.27 13.12 -24.16
C THR A 179 15.58 11.85 -24.66
N LYS A 180 16.29 10.71 -24.69
CA LYS A 180 15.80 9.44 -25.26
C LYS A 180 15.52 8.33 -24.23
N ARG A 181 15.19 8.70 -22.99
CA ARG A 181 14.94 7.75 -21.89
C ARG A 181 13.52 7.85 -21.35
N VAL A 182 12.91 6.71 -21.09
CA VAL A 182 11.60 6.60 -20.44
C VAL A 182 11.66 5.67 -19.23
N ALA A 183 10.85 6.00 -18.22
CA ALA A 183 10.45 5.05 -17.19
C ALA A 183 9.17 4.34 -17.62
N VAL A 184 9.12 3.03 -17.47
CA VAL A 184 7.88 2.25 -17.62
C VAL A 184 7.31 1.97 -16.24
N VAL A 185 6.06 2.37 -16.01
CA VAL A 185 5.31 1.97 -14.80
C VAL A 185 4.38 0.82 -15.19
N LEU A 186 4.52 -0.32 -14.53
CA LEU A 186 3.61 -1.45 -14.63
C LEU A 186 2.59 -1.34 -13.50
N GLY A 187 1.37 -0.90 -13.83
CA GLY A 187 0.35 -0.56 -12.83
C GLY A 187 -0.19 -1.76 -12.04
N ALA A 188 -0.60 -1.49 -10.80
CA ALA A 188 -1.18 -2.49 -9.90
C ALA A 188 -2.63 -2.85 -10.25
N GLY A 189 -3.02 -4.10 -9.98
CA GLY A 189 -4.36 -4.61 -10.24
C GLY A 189 -5.37 -4.47 -9.09
N ASN A 190 -4.90 -4.19 -7.88
CA ASN A 190 -5.70 -4.37 -6.67
C ASN A 190 -6.34 -3.10 -6.09
N GLN A 191 -5.78 -1.92 -6.39
CA GLN A 191 -6.29 -0.63 -5.90
C GLN A 191 -6.23 0.43 -7.00
N SER A 192 -7.24 1.30 -7.06
CA SER A 192 -7.38 2.28 -8.14
C SER A 192 -6.42 3.47 -8.10
N PHE A 193 -5.79 3.75 -6.95
CA PHE A 193 -4.91 4.90 -6.79
C PHE A 193 -3.42 4.57 -6.94
N LEU A 194 -3.01 3.30 -6.83
CA LEU A 194 -1.59 2.92 -6.81
C LEU A 194 -0.87 3.35 -8.08
N GLY A 195 -1.40 2.98 -9.25
CA GLY A 195 -0.75 3.27 -10.53
C GLY A 195 -0.52 4.77 -10.79
N ILE A 196 -1.45 5.64 -10.36
CA ILE A 196 -1.24 7.09 -10.50
C ILE A 196 -0.25 7.64 -9.48
N ILE A 197 -0.19 7.10 -8.25
CA ILE A 197 0.85 7.48 -7.29
C ILE A 197 2.23 7.06 -7.81
N ASP A 198 2.37 5.86 -8.39
CA ASP A 198 3.62 5.39 -8.99
C ASP A 198 4.09 6.32 -10.13
N VAL A 199 3.15 6.83 -10.93
CA VAL A 199 3.43 7.83 -11.97
C VAL A 199 3.89 9.14 -11.34
N LEU A 200 3.17 9.66 -10.33
CA LEU A 200 3.51 10.91 -9.65
C LEU A 200 4.88 10.83 -8.96
N ASP A 201 5.22 9.70 -8.34
CA ASP A 201 6.54 9.47 -7.74
C ASP A 201 7.65 9.47 -8.78
N ASN A 202 7.47 8.75 -9.89
CA ASN A 202 8.48 8.73 -10.95
C ASN A 202 8.62 10.08 -11.67
N THR A 203 7.53 10.79 -11.92
CA THR A 203 7.53 12.09 -12.63
C THR A 203 7.93 13.25 -11.74
N LEU A 204 7.29 13.44 -10.59
CA LEU A 204 7.52 14.62 -9.76
C LEU A 204 8.77 14.48 -8.89
N ARG A 205 8.93 13.35 -8.18
CA ARG A 205 10.05 13.14 -7.26
C ARG A 205 11.32 12.72 -8.00
N HIS A 206 11.22 11.72 -8.86
CA HIS A 206 12.38 11.18 -9.57
C HIS A 206 12.65 11.85 -10.93
N ARG A 207 11.77 12.72 -11.41
CA ARG A 207 11.93 13.47 -12.67
C ARG A 207 12.15 12.61 -13.91
N ARG A 208 11.44 11.48 -13.98
CA ARG A 208 11.45 10.56 -15.11
C ARG A 208 10.17 10.72 -15.93
N PRO A 209 10.23 10.90 -17.26
CA PRO A 209 9.04 10.79 -18.09
C PRO A 209 8.53 9.34 -18.05
N VAL A 210 7.20 9.18 -17.95
CA VAL A 210 6.57 7.88 -17.66
C VAL A 210 5.67 7.42 -18.80
N LEU A 211 5.88 6.17 -19.22
CA LEU A 211 4.88 5.36 -19.92
C LEU A 211 4.22 4.42 -18.91
N LEU A 212 2.95 4.67 -18.60
CA LEU A 212 2.15 3.76 -17.77
C LEU A 212 1.53 2.66 -18.64
N LYS A 213 1.80 1.40 -18.31
CA LYS A 213 1.01 0.27 -18.79
C LYS A 213 -0.03 -0.08 -17.74
N HIS A 214 -1.30 0.09 -18.07
CA HIS A 214 -2.40 -0.27 -17.18
C HIS A 214 -2.41 -1.77 -16.86
N HIS A 215 -2.88 -2.10 -15.66
CA HIS A 215 -3.18 -3.48 -15.31
C HIS A 215 -4.42 -3.95 -16.08
N PRO A 216 -4.45 -5.16 -16.65
CA PRO A 216 -5.61 -5.65 -17.42
C PRO A 216 -6.91 -5.74 -16.63
N LEU A 217 -6.84 -5.74 -15.30
CA LEU A 217 -8.03 -5.69 -14.42
C LEU A 217 -8.66 -4.31 -14.31
N ARG A 218 -7.97 -3.24 -14.69
CA ARG A 218 -8.43 -1.86 -14.46
C ARG A 218 -8.21 -0.94 -15.68
N PRO A 219 -8.55 -1.37 -16.91
CA PRO A 219 -8.30 -0.58 -18.11
C PRO A 219 -9.02 0.78 -18.10
N TRP A 220 -10.16 0.86 -17.41
CA TRP A 220 -10.97 2.07 -17.25
C TRP A 220 -10.26 3.22 -16.53
N LEU A 221 -9.19 2.96 -15.78
CA LEU A 221 -8.45 4.01 -15.08
C LEU A 221 -7.70 4.95 -16.04
N ALA A 222 -7.58 4.58 -17.31
CA ALA A 222 -7.00 5.47 -18.31
C ALA A 222 -7.73 6.82 -18.43
N ALA A 223 -9.06 6.82 -18.30
CA ALA A 223 -9.86 8.05 -18.41
C ALA A 223 -9.65 9.02 -17.23
N PRO A 224 -9.84 8.64 -15.96
CA PRO A 224 -9.56 9.53 -14.84
C PRO A 224 -8.08 9.94 -14.78
N TYR A 225 -7.14 9.05 -15.15
CA TYR A 225 -5.72 9.38 -15.15
C TYR A 225 -5.36 10.39 -16.24
N ALA A 226 -5.97 10.30 -17.43
CA ALA A 226 -5.78 11.28 -18.50
C ALA A 226 -6.17 12.70 -18.06
N ILE A 227 -7.22 12.84 -17.26
CA ILE A 227 -7.69 14.13 -16.72
C ILE A 227 -6.70 14.66 -15.69
N ILE A 228 -6.30 13.82 -14.72
CA ILE A 228 -5.47 14.25 -13.59
C ILE A 228 -4.03 14.57 -14.05
N LEU A 229 -3.49 13.76 -14.96
CA LEU A 229 -2.12 13.85 -15.44
C LEU A 229 -1.99 14.64 -16.75
N GLU A 230 -3.06 15.31 -17.20
CA GLU A 230 -3.05 16.19 -18.38
C GLU A 230 -1.87 17.17 -18.38
N PRO A 231 -1.51 17.82 -17.25
CA PRO A 231 -0.39 18.77 -17.22
C PRO A 231 0.97 18.13 -17.57
N LEU A 232 1.16 16.85 -17.26
CA LEU A 232 2.35 16.09 -17.63
C LEU A 232 2.24 15.58 -19.07
N ALA A 233 1.05 15.14 -19.48
CA ALA A 233 0.81 14.59 -20.80
C ALA A 233 1.05 15.64 -21.90
N THR A 234 0.47 16.83 -21.77
CA THR A 234 0.62 17.90 -22.78
C THR A 234 2.05 18.40 -22.93
N ARG A 235 2.89 18.18 -21.92
CA ARG A 235 4.32 18.51 -21.92
C ARG A 235 5.22 17.35 -22.39
N GLY A 236 4.65 16.20 -22.76
CA GLY A 236 5.43 15.04 -23.21
C GLY A 236 6.11 14.26 -22.08
N TYR A 237 5.67 14.40 -20.82
CA TYR A 237 6.24 13.69 -19.67
C TYR A 237 5.40 12.50 -19.20
N PHE A 238 4.18 12.36 -19.70
CA PHE A 238 3.31 11.23 -19.37
C PHE A 238 2.61 10.69 -20.61
N SER A 239 2.58 9.37 -20.70
CA SER A 239 1.86 8.63 -21.72
C SER A 239 1.35 7.33 -21.11
N GLN A 240 0.30 6.76 -21.68
CA GLN A 240 -0.32 5.55 -21.16
C GLN A 240 -0.79 4.62 -22.27
N CYS A 241 -0.80 3.33 -21.96
CA CYS A 241 -1.27 2.28 -22.86
C CYS A 241 -2.01 1.19 -22.09
N GLN A 242 -2.91 0.51 -22.79
CA GLN A 242 -3.63 -0.65 -22.27
C GLN A 242 -2.76 -1.90 -22.37
N ASP A 243 -3.03 -2.86 -21.49
CA ASP A 243 -2.44 -4.20 -21.60
C ASP A 243 -2.90 -4.86 -22.92
N VAL A 244 -1.97 -5.53 -23.61
CA VAL A 244 -2.25 -6.28 -24.85
C VAL A 244 -1.85 -7.73 -24.69
N SER A 245 -0.59 -7.99 -24.30
CA SER A 245 -0.11 -9.33 -23.98
C SER A 245 1.21 -9.26 -23.21
N ILE A 246 1.58 -10.41 -22.63
CA ILE A 246 2.91 -10.60 -22.03
C ILE A 246 4.02 -10.39 -23.06
N GLN A 247 3.81 -10.85 -24.31
CA GLN A 247 4.81 -10.70 -25.37
C GLN A 247 5.04 -9.22 -25.72
N VAL A 248 3.97 -8.43 -25.85
CA VAL A 248 4.07 -6.98 -26.07
C VAL A 248 4.75 -6.29 -24.89
N THR A 249 4.46 -6.71 -23.66
CA THR A 249 5.13 -6.19 -22.46
C THR A 249 6.64 -6.49 -22.51
N LYS A 250 7.05 -7.71 -22.88
CA LYS A 250 8.47 -8.06 -23.06
C LYS A 250 9.15 -7.16 -24.11
N MET A 251 8.48 -6.92 -25.23
CA MET A 251 8.99 -6.04 -26.29
C MET A 251 9.13 -4.59 -25.81
N LEU A 252 8.15 -4.09 -25.05
CA LEU A 252 8.23 -2.75 -24.44
C LEU A 252 9.44 -2.66 -23.50
N LEU A 253 9.56 -3.59 -22.57
CA LEU A 253 10.65 -3.60 -21.58
C LEU A 253 12.04 -3.76 -22.23
N SER A 254 12.10 -4.43 -23.39
CA SER A 254 13.34 -4.59 -24.16
C SER A 254 13.65 -3.40 -25.07
N HIS A 255 12.77 -2.40 -25.15
CA HIS A 255 12.96 -1.26 -26.04
C HIS A 255 14.14 -0.39 -25.57
N PRO A 256 15.07 0.06 -26.45
CA PRO A 256 16.29 0.75 -26.05
C PRO A 256 16.09 2.04 -25.23
N ALA A 257 14.94 2.70 -25.41
CA ALA A 257 14.59 3.90 -24.65
C ALA A 257 14.19 3.62 -23.19
N VAL A 258 13.82 2.38 -22.83
CA VAL A 258 13.43 2.03 -21.46
C VAL A 258 14.68 1.95 -20.60
N LYS A 259 14.84 2.92 -19.69
CA LYS A 259 16.00 2.99 -18.77
C LYS A 259 15.63 2.84 -17.30
N HIS A 260 14.33 2.86 -17.01
CA HIS A 260 13.81 2.56 -15.68
C HIS A 260 12.51 1.79 -15.80
N VAL A 261 12.27 0.86 -14.88
CA VAL A 261 11.00 0.15 -14.74
C VAL A 261 10.57 0.21 -13.28
N HIS A 262 9.36 0.69 -13.05
CA HIS A 262 8.70 0.58 -11.76
C HIS A 262 7.61 -0.48 -11.86
N ILE A 263 7.58 -1.42 -10.91
CA ILE A 263 6.56 -2.47 -10.85
C ILE A 263 5.90 -2.53 -9.49
N THR A 264 4.58 -2.40 -9.48
CA THR A 264 3.74 -2.68 -8.31
C THR A 264 3.00 -3.99 -8.53
N GLY A 265 3.33 -5.04 -7.77
CA GLY A 265 2.78 -6.38 -8.03
C GLY A 265 3.43 -7.52 -7.26
N ALA A 266 3.47 -8.70 -7.88
CA ALA A 266 4.00 -9.92 -7.26
C ALA A 266 5.53 -10.04 -7.43
N TYR A 267 6.19 -10.68 -6.45
CA TYR A 267 7.63 -10.96 -6.49
C TYR A 267 8.07 -11.73 -7.73
N SER A 268 7.30 -12.73 -8.16
CA SER A 268 7.57 -13.48 -9.39
C SER A 268 7.56 -12.59 -10.63
N THR A 269 6.65 -11.62 -10.71
CA THR A 269 6.59 -10.67 -11.83
C THR A 269 7.79 -9.73 -11.82
N ALA A 270 8.21 -9.24 -10.65
CA ALA A 270 9.41 -8.42 -10.53
C ALA A 270 10.67 -9.16 -10.98
N LYS A 271 10.78 -10.46 -10.65
CA LYS A 271 11.87 -11.31 -11.14
C LYS A 271 11.84 -11.53 -12.64
N ALA A 272 10.65 -11.75 -13.22
CA ALA A 272 10.52 -11.84 -14.67
C ALA A 272 10.94 -10.53 -15.36
N VAL A 273 10.59 -9.36 -14.81
CA VAL A 273 11.03 -8.05 -15.32
C VAL A 273 12.56 -7.92 -15.25
N GLU A 274 13.16 -8.29 -14.12
CA GLU A 274 14.62 -8.30 -13.94
C GLU A 274 15.31 -9.16 -15.01
N GLU A 275 14.82 -10.37 -15.25
CA GLU A 275 15.34 -11.28 -16.28
C GLU A 275 15.19 -10.71 -17.70
N ILE A 276 14.04 -10.11 -18.03
CA ILE A 276 13.81 -9.48 -19.34
C ILE A 276 14.82 -8.34 -19.57
N LEU A 277 15.03 -7.48 -18.56
CA LEU A 277 15.98 -6.38 -18.67
C LEU A 277 17.42 -6.88 -18.77
N MET A 278 17.79 -7.95 -18.06
CA MET A 278 19.12 -8.57 -18.20
C MET A 278 19.35 -9.08 -19.63
N GLN A 279 18.35 -9.74 -20.22
CA GLN A 279 18.41 -10.24 -21.60
C GLN A 279 18.49 -9.08 -22.62
N ALA A 280 17.66 -8.05 -22.44
CA ALA A 280 17.61 -6.89 -23.34
C ALA A 280 18.92 -6.09 -23.38
N ASN A 281 19.66 -6.04 -22.27
CA ASN A 281 20.94 -5.34 -22.19
C ASN A 281 22.15 -6.24 -22.53
N ASN A 282 21.94 -7.50 -22.97
CA ASN A 282 22.94 -8.41 -23.55
C ASN A 282 24.34 -8.37 -22.90
N SER A 283 24.42 -8.36 -21.56
CA SER A 283 25.66 -8.24 -20.76
C SER A 283 26.45 -6.93 -20.88
N GLU A 284 25.91 -5.89 -21.54
CA GLU A 284 26.47 -4.52 -21.50
C GLU A 284 26.40 -3.93 -20.09
N LEU A 285 25.35 -4.29 -19.34
CA LEU A 285 25.14 -3.90 -17.96
C LEU A 285 25.39 -5.08 -17.02
N SER A 286 26.03 -4.84 -15.89
CA SER A 286 26.13 -5.80 -14.80
C SER A 286 24.75 -6.06 -14.18
N SER A 287 24.60 -7.17 -13.44
CA SER A 287 23.37 -7.47 -12.71
C SER A 287 22.99 -6.35 -11.72
N SER A 288 23.97 -5.70 -11.08
CA SER A 288 23.71 -4.57 -10.18
C SER A 288 23.22 -3.33 -10.93
N GLN A 289 23.73 -3.07 -12.13
CA GLN A 289 23.24 -1.98 -12.97
C GLN A 289 21.81 -2.23 -13.43
N VAL A 290 21.49 -3.44 -13.87
CA VAL A 290 20.10 -3.81 -14.22
C VAL A 290 19.17 -3.70 -13.01
N LYS A 291 19.58 -4.19 -11.85
CA LYS A 291 18.79 -4.08 -10.60
C LYS A 291 18.54 -2.60 -10.24
N SER A 292 19.50 -1.71 -10.49
CA SER A 292 19.33 -0.27 -10.27
C SER A 292 18.33 0.41 -11.22
N MET A 293 18.00 -0.23 -12.35
CA MET A 293 16.94 0.24 -13.27
C MET A 293 15.54 -0.13 -12.76
N ILE A 294 15.42 -0.90 -11.68
CA ILE A 294 14.15 -1.45 -11.21
C ILE A 294 13.84 -0.91 -9.82
N THR A 295 12.71 -0.23 -9.70
CA THR A 295 12.05 -0.03 -8.40
C THR A 295 10.79 -0.87 -8.35
N SER A 296 10.40 -1.32 -7.16
CA SER A 296 9.22 -2.17 -7.01
C SER A 296 8.55 -2.06 -5.66
N GLU A 297 7.22 -2.09 -5.68
CA GLU A 297 6.35 -2.22 -4.52
C GLU A 297 5.67 -3.59 -4.57
N LEU A 298 6.10 -4.49 -3.69
CA LEU A 298 5.63 -5.87 -3.67
C LEU A 298 4.89 -6.19 -2.38
N GLY A 299 4.50 -7.46 -2.22
CA GLY A 299 3.74 -7.94 -1.08
C GLY A 299 4.58 -8.40 0.11
N CYS A 300 3.88 -8.85 1.16
CA CYS A 300 4.48 -9.63 2.25
C CYS A 300 3.44 -10.52 2.93
N ALA A 301 3.89 -11.49 3.70
CA ALA A 301 3.05 -12.18 4.66
C ALA A 301 2.88 -11.31 5.92
N THR A 302 2.08 -10.23 5.84
CA THR A 302 1.98 -9.19 6.89
C THR A 302 1.68 -9.80 8.26
N PRO A 303 2.63 -9.73 9.22
CA PRO A 303 2.44 -10.27 10.55
C PRO A 303 1.65 -9.30 11.44
N GLN A 304 0.81 -9.87 12.30
CA GLN A 304 0.03 -9.25 13.35
C GLN A 304 0.56 -9.81 14.68
N ILE A 305 1.50 -9.09 15.28
CA ILE A 305 2.21 -9.49 16.48
C ILE A 305 1.38 -9.10 17.69
N ILE A 306 0.99 -10.07 18.50
CA ILE A 306 0.43 -9.82 19.83
C ILE A 306 1.59 -9.87 20.82
N ASP A 307 1.83 -8.75 21.50
CA ASP A 307 2.85 -8.67 22.55
C ASP A 307 2.42 -9.52 23.78
N ASP A 308 3.36 -9.79 24.69
CA ASP A 308 3.03 -10.38 25.97
C ASP A 308 2.39 -9.34 26.92
N GLY A 309 1.84 -9.83 28.04
CA GLY A 309 1.16 -9.00 29.04
C GLY A 309 -0.33 -9.29 29.18
N ASP A 310 -0.99 -8.50 30.02
CA ASP A 310 -2.39 -8.68 30.41
C ASP A 310 -3.29 -7.69 29.66
N TYR A 311 -4.10 -8.22 28.76
CA TYR A 311 -5.08 -7.46 28.00
C TYR A 311 -6.44 -7.56 28.67
N THR A 312 -7.19 -6.46 28.66
CA THR A 312 -8.62 -6.53 28.94
C THR A 312 -9.34 -7.25 27.80
N THR A 313 -10.50 -7.85 28.09
CA THR A 313 -11.36 -8.46 27.05
C THR A 313 -11.73 -7.46 25.95
N LYS A 314 -11.84 -6.17 26.30
CA LYS A 314 -12.11 -5.08 25.36
C LYS A 314 -10.96 -4.89 24.37
N GLU A 315 -9.72 -4.84 24.85
CA GLU A 315 -8.53 -4.73 24.00
C GLU A 315 -8.43 -5.94 23.07
N LEU A 316 -8.61 -7.16 23.58
CA LEU A 316 -8.61 -8.37 22.74
C LEU A 316 -9.66 -8.32 21.63
N SER A 317 -10.86 -7.82 21.95
CA SER A 317 -11.94 -7.68 20.96
C SER A 317 -11.61 -6.64 19.89
N HIS A 318 -10.99 -5.52 20.27
CA HIS A 318 -10.60 -4.48 19.32
C HIS A 318 -9.43 -4.91 18.42
N ILE A 319 -8.46 -5.65 18.95
CA ILE A 319 -7.40 -6.27 18.12
C ILE A 319 -8.03 -7.23 17.11
N ALA A 320 -8.90 -8.14 17.56
CA ALA A 320 -9.62 -9.07 16.70
C ALA A 320 -10.41 -8.35 15.62
N GLN A 321 -11.12 -7.27 15.97
CA GLN A 321 -11.89 -6.45 15.04
C GLN A 321 -11.00 -5.84 13.96
N MET A 322 -9.84 -5.28 14.33
CA MET A 322 -8.89 -4.70 13.38
C MET A 322 -8.29 -5.75 12.44
N ILE A 323 -7.85 -6.90 12.96
CA ILE A 323 -7.30 -7.98 12.14
C ILE A 323 -8.36 -8.50 11.15
N ALA A 324 -9.59 -8.76 11.61
CA ALA A 324 -10.69 -9.19 10.75
C ALA A 324 -11.05 -8.13 9.70
N CYS A 325 -11.09 -6.86 10.09
CA CYS A 325 -11.35 -5.74 9.19
C CYS A 325 -10.29 -5.69 8.08
N GLY A 326 -9.01 -5.59 8.43
CA GLY A 326 -7.91 -5.54 7.48
C GLY A 326 -7.79 -6.79 6.61
N LYS A 327 -8.13 -7.97 7.13
CA LYS A 327 -8.14 -9.22 6.36
C LYS A 327 -9.22 -9.21 5.29
N LYS A 328 -10.42 -8.72 5.63
CA LYS A 328 -11.59 -8.77 4.76
C LYS A 328 -11.67 -7.59 3.79
N THR A 329 -11.05 -6.45 4.10
CA THR A 329 -10.95 -5.33 3.16
C THR A 329 -10.31 -5.78 1.85
N ASN A 330 -10.96 -5.47 0.73
CA ASN A 330 -10.52 -5.88 -0.62
C ASN A 330 -10.32 -7.40 -0.76
N CYS A 331 -11.07 -8.21 0.02
CA CYS A 331 -10.98 -9.68 0.04
C CYS A 331 -9.58 -10.22 0.37
N GLY A 332 -8.78 -9.47 1.14
CA GLY A 332 -7.39 -9.84 1.45
C GLY A 332 -6.40 -9.62 0.29
N SER A 333 -6.84 -8.94 -0.78
CA SER A 333 -6.04 -8.60 -1.96
C SER A 333 -5.31 -7.26 -1.80
N ASN A 334 -4.78 -7.00 -0.61
CA ASN A 334 -3.92 -5.85 -0.33
C ASN A 334 -2.54 -6.38 0.10
N CYS A 335 -1.46 -5.74 -0.37
CA CYS A 335 -0.07 -6.09 -0.04
C CYS A 335 0.26 -6.03 1.47
N LEU A 336 -0.57 -5.31 2.22
CA LEU A 336 -0.49 -5.10 3.66
C LEU A 336 -1.59 -5.83 4.46
N SER A 337 -2.39 -6.67 3.79
CA SER A 337 -3.48 -7.40 4.43
C SER A 337 -2.89 -8.35 5.48
N PRO A 338 -3.47 -8.45 6.69
CA PRO A 338 -3.09 -9.48 7.65
C PRO A 338 -2.96 -10.87 7.01
N GLN A 339 -1.82 -11.52 7.17
CA GLN A 339 -1.59 -12.89 6.68
C GLN A 339 -1.22 -13.84 7.81
N VAL A 340 -0.51 -13.34 8.83
CA VAL A 340 0.02 -14.14 9.93
C VAL A 340 -0.28 -13.48 11.25
N VAL A 341 -0.83 -14.21 12.21
CA VAL A 341 -0.93 -13.81 13.62
C VAL A 341 0.18 -14.49 14.38
N VAL A 342 0.99 -13.71 15.11
CA VAL A 342 2.14 -14.20 15.88
C VAL A 342 1.83 -14.06 17.36
N LEU A 343 1.81 -15.18 18.08
CA LEU A 343 1.43 -15.24 19.51
C LEU A 343 2.58 -15.79 20.36
N PRO A 344 2.78 -15.31 21.60
CA PRO A 344 3.63 -15.99 22.55
C PRO A 344 2.98 -17.32 22.96
N LYS A 345 3.75 -18.41 22.96
CA LYS A 345 3.24 -19.74 23.30
C LYS A 345 2.79 -19.81 24.76
N SER A 346 3.49 -19.16 25.68
CA SER A 346 3.18 -19.17 27.11
C SER A 346 2.05 -18.19 27.49
N TRP A 347 1.56 -17.38 26.55
CA TRP A 347 0.59 -16.32 26.82
C TRP A 347 -0.77 -16.86 27.29
N LYS A 348 -1.14 -16.50 28.53
CA LYS A 348 -2.33 -17.02 29.22
C LYS A 348 -3.64 -16.74 28.48
N GLN A 349 -3.73 -15.65 27.72
CA GLN A 349 -4.97 -15.20 27.08
C GLN A 349 -5.07 -15.62 25.61
N LYS A 350 -4.11 -16.37 25.07
CA LYS A 350 -4.06 -16.76 23.65
C LYS A 350 -5.30 -17.51 23.16
N HIS A 351 -5.94 -18.29 24.02
CA HIS A 351 -7.17 -19.01 23.69
C HIS A 351 -8.38 -18.07 23.59
N LEU A 352 -8.52 -17.16 24.56
CA LEU A 352 -9.56 -16.13 24.53
C LEU A 352 -9.41 -15.21 23.32
N PHE A 353 -8.16 -14.83 22.98
CA PHE A 353 -7.90 -14.03 21.80
C PHE A 353 -8.30 -14.75 20.49
N ARG A 354 -7.96 -16.03 20.33
CA ARG A 354 -8.39 -16.83 19.17
C ARG A 354 -9.91 -16.90 19.04
N GLU A 355 -10.62 -17.05 20.16
CA GLU A 355 -12.08 -17.03 20.18
C GLU A 355 -12.62 -15.69 19.67
N LYS A 356 -12.08 -14.56 20.15
CA LYS A 356 -12.47 -13.22 19.71
C LYS A 356 -12.15 -12.98 18.24
N LEU A 357 -10.99 -13.45 17.77
CA LEU A 357 -10.60 -13.35 16.37
C LEU A 357 -11.57 -14.11 15.47
N LEU A 358 -11.92 -15.35 15.82
CA LEU A 358 -12.89 -16.13 15.06
C LEU A 358 -14.27 -15.46 15.06
N GLN A 359 -14.74 -14.96 16.22
CA GLN A 359 -16.00 -14.22 16.33
C GLN A 359 -16.04 -13.00 15.39
N GLU A 360 -14.97 -12.21 15.34
CA GLU A 360 -14.90 -11.04 14.45
C GLU A 360 -14.79 -11.42 12.98
N LEU A 361 -14.08 -12.51 12.65
CA LEU A 361 -14.04 -13.05 11.30
C LEU A 361 -15.41 -13.60 10.85
N GLU A 362 -16.23 -14.13 11.74
CA GLU A 362 -17.59 -14.61 11.42
C GLU A 362 -18.61 -13.46 11.39
N ARG A 363 -18.42 -12.41 12.21
CA ARG A 363 -19.32 -11.24 12.31
C ARG A 363 -19.19 -10.28 11.13
N GLN A 364 -17.96 -9.97 10.73
CA GLN A 364 -17.71 -8.99 9.66
C GLN A 364 -18.03 -9.59 8.29
N PRO A 365 -18.69 -8.86 7.38
CA PRO A 365 -19.17 -9.43 6.13
C PRO A 365 -18.04 -9.82 5.17
N THR A 366 -18.30 -10.80 4.31
CA THR A 366 -17.42 -11.26 3.25
C THR A 366 -17.87 -10.70 1.90
N THR A 367 -16.89 -10.31 1.08
CA THR A 367 -17.05 -9.92 -0.33
C THR A 367 -16.44 -10.99 -1.24
N PRO A 368 -16.91 -11.13 -2.49
CA PRO A 368 -16.37 -12.13 -3.42
C PRO A 368 -14.89 -11.87 -3.72
N CYS A 369 -14.04 -12.88 -3.64
CA CYS A 369 -12.65 -12.77 -4.05
C CYS A 369 -12.58 -12.57 -5.57
N TYR A 370 -12.11 -11.40 -5.99
CA TYR A 370 -12.09 -11.00 -7.41
C TYR A 370 -10.72 -11.16 -8.06
N TYR A 371 -9.63 -11.17 -7.26
CA TYR A 371 -8.29 -11.13 -7.81
C TYR A 371 -7.92 -12.48 -8.44
N PRO A 372 -7.46 -12.51 -9.72
CA PRO A 372 -7.16 -13.75 -10.42
C PRO A 372 -6.13 -14.62 -9.69
N GLY A 373 -6.39 -15.93 -9.63
CA GLY A 373 -5.50 -16.91 -9.01
C GLY A 373 -5.56 -16.97 -7.47
N SER A 374 -6.15 -15.98 -6.79
CA SER A 374 -6.20 -15.95 -5.33
C SER A 374 -6.96 -17.13 -4.74
N LEU A 375 -8.15 -17.47 -5.27
CA LEU A 375 -8.93 -18.62 -4.79
C LEU A 375 -8.22 -19.96 -5.01
N GLU A 376 -7.59 -20.15 -6.16
CA GLU A 376 -6.82 -21.37 -6.47
C GLU A 376 -5.62 -21.52 -5.53
N LYS A 377 -4.88 -20.42 -5.30
CA LYS A 377 -3.77 -20.39 -4.35
C LYS A 377 -4.23 -20.71 -2.94
N ASN A 378 -5.35 -20.13 -2.48
CA ASN A 378 -5.90 -20.45 -1.16
C ASN A 378 -6.31 -21.91 -1.03
N ARG A 379 -7.02 -22.47 -2.03
CA ARG A 379 -7.39 -23.89 -2.03
C ARG A 379 -6.17 -24.79 -1.93
N SER A 380 -5.16 -24.56 -2.78
CA SER A 380 -3.90 -25.33 -2.75
C SER A 380 -3.23 -25.22 -1.38
N LEU A 381 -3.09 -24.01 -0.84
CA LEU A 381 -2.43 -23.79 0.45
C LEU A 381 -3.18 -24.49 1.59
N VAL A 382 -4.50 -24.38 1.64
CA VAL A 382 -5.34 -24.99 2.68
C VAL A 382 -5.35 -26.52 2.57
N GLU A 383 -5.38 -27.07 1.35
CA GLU A 383 -5.27 -28.52 1.13
C GLU A 383 -3.91 -29.06 1.62
N ASP A 384 -2.82 -28.37 1.31
CA ASP A 384 -1.48 -28.75 1.76
C ASP A 384 -1.38 -28.67 3.29
N CYS A 385 -1.98 -27.65 3.90
CA CYS A 385 -2.06 -27.54 5.36
C CYS A 385 -2.83 -28.71 5.99
N LYS A 386 -3.98 -29.08 5.43
CA LYS A 386 -4.76 -30.23 5.91
C LYS A 386 -3.99 -31.54 5.76
N ARG A 387 -3.28 -31.74 4.64
CA ARG A 387 -2.42 -32.92 4.41
C ARG A 387 -1.26 -32.99 5.40
N PHE A 388 -0.68 -31.85 5.76
CA PHE A 388 0.34 -31.76 6.80
C PHE A 388 -0.20 -32.06 8.21
N GLY A 389 -1.51 -31.92 8.42
CA GLY A 389 -2.17 -32.10 9.71
C GLY A 389 -2.43 -30.80 10.47
N SER A 390 -2.26 -29.64 9.83
CA SER A 390 -2.66 -28.34 10.40
C SER A 390 -4.16 -28.28 10.59
N LYS A 391 -4.61 -27.68 11.70
CA LYS A 391 -6.04 -27.38 11.91
C LYS A 391 -6.42 -26.18 11.04
N CYS A 392 -7.42 -26.37 10.18
CA CYS A 392 -7.98 -25.30 9.35
C CYS A 392 -9.45 -25.07 9.73
N ILE A 393 -9.82 -23.82 10.02
CA ILE A 393 -11.17 -23.40 10.42
C ILE A 393 -11.70 -22.41 9.40
N ILE A 394 -12.87 -22.66 8.82
CA ILE A 394 -13.52 -21.72 7.90
C ILE A 394 -14.39 -20.78 8.74
N ALA A 395 -14.10 -19.48 8.70
CA ALA A 395 -14.89 -18.45 9.36
C ALA A 395 -16.05 -18.03 8.44
N VAL A 396 -17.19 -18.72 8.58
CA VAL A 396 -18.39 -18.46 7.79
C VAL A 396 -19.01 -17.13 8.23
N ALA A 397 -19.22 -16.24 7.28
CA ALA A 397 -19.65 -14.87 7.52
C ALA A 397 -20.78 -14.45 6.58
N PRO A 398 -21.61 -13.47 6.94
CA PRO A 398 -22.63 -12.95 6.04
C PRO A 398 -21.99 -12.31 4.79
N SER A 399 -22.71 -12.30 3.67
CA SER A 399 -22.33 -11.51 2.50
C SER A 399 -22.45 -10.02 2.80
N VAL A 400 -21.67 -9.19 2.09
CA VAL A 400 -21.72 -7.71 2.23
C VAL A 400 -23.09 -7.11 1.90
N SER A 401 -23.89 -7.80 1.09
CA SER A 401 -25.32 -7.48 0.88
C SER A 401 -26.10 -8.76 0.55
N ALA A 402 -27.42 -8.70 0.66
CA ALA A 402 -28.30 -9.83 0.36
C ALA A 402 -28.22 -10.29 -1.11
N GLU A 403 -27.92 -9.38 -2.02
CA GLU A 403 -27.83 -9.63 -3.46
C GLU A 403 -26.42 -10.05 -3.90
N THR A 404 -25.39 -9.80 -3.07
CA THR A 404 -24.02 -10.17 -3.38
C THR A 404 -23.81 -11.67 -3.18
N LYS A 405 -23.43 -12.38 -4.25
CA LYS A 405 -23.21 -13.83 -4.21
C LYS A 405 -21.80 -14.15 -3.75
N ILE A 406 -21.67 -14.90 -2.67
CA ILE A 406 -20.42 -15.46 -2.17
C ILE A 406 -20.48 -16.99 -2.21
N THR A 407 -19.31 -17.61 -2.19
CA THR A 407 -19.07 -19.06 -2.19
C THR A 407 -18.26 -19.46 -0.96
N GLU A 408 -18.13 -20.75 -0.69
CA GLU A 408 -17.33 -21.26 0.43
C GLU A 408 -15.86 -20.78 0.35
N ASP A 409 -15.31 -20.71 -0.86
CA ASP A 409 -13.95 -20.26 -1.15
C ASP A 409 -13.70 -18.77 -0.81
N ASP A 410 -14.75 -17.96 -0.65
CA ASP A 410 -14.63 -16.54 -0.30
C ASP A 410 -14.44 -16.30 1.21
N HIS A 411 -14.75 -17.30 2.04
CA HIS A 411 -14.62 -17.20 3.49
C HIS A 411 -13.16 -17.31 3.95
N VAL A 412 -12.82 -16.55 5.00
CA VAL A 412 -11.47 -16.61 5.57
C VAL A 412 -11.23 -17.97 6.21
N VAL A 413 -10.17 -18.65 5.79
CA VAL A 413 -9.68 -19.88 6.41
C VAL A 413 -8.56 -19.54 7.40
N VAL A 414 -8.77 -19.86 8.67
CA VAL A 414 -7.77 -19.75 9.73
C VAL A 414 -6.96 -21.03 9.81
N VAL A 415 -5.65 -20.94 9.65
CA VAL A 415 -4.70 -22.07 9.66
C VAL A 415 -3.83 -22.02 10.91
N GLU A 416 -3.87 -23.05 11.75
CA GLU A 416 -2.94 -23.19 12.88
C GLU A 416 -1.62 -23.83 12.41
N CYS A 417 -0.53 -23.06 12.45
CA CYS A 417 0.80 -23.45 12.00
C CYS A 417 1.62 -24.16 13.08
N GLY A 418 1.22 -24.11 14.36
CA GLY A 418 1.98 -24.69 15.47
C GLY A 418 3.17 -23.81 15.91
N THR A 419 4.20 -24.44 16.47
CA THR A 419 5.37 -23.76 17.07
C THR A 419 6.67 -24.16 16.39
N PRO A 420 7.48 -23.21 15.88
CA PRO A 420 8.78 -23.52 15.26
C PRO A 420 9.64 -24.47 16.10
N GLY A 421 10.23 -25.48 15.45
CA GLY A 421 11.07 -26.49 16.10
C GLY A 421 10.29 -27.62 16.80
N GLN A 422 8.96 -27.64 16.74
CA GLN A 422 8.13 -28.67 17.38
C GLN A 422 7.41 -29.56 16.38
N LYS A 423 7.06 -30.77 16.82
CA LYS A 423 6.27 -31.70 16.00
C LYS A 423 4.91 -31.06 15.66
N GLY A 424 4.58 -31.04 14.37
CA GLY A 424 3.34 -30.44 13.86
C GLY A 424 3.47 -28.98 13.44
N TYR A 425 4.68 -28.40 13.44
CA TYR A 425 4.93 -27.07 12.88
C TYR A 425 4.92 -27.05 11.36
N ASN A 426 4.08 -26.20 10.77
CA ASN A 426 3.98 -25.97 9.33
C ASN A 426 4.34 -24.53 8.98
N SER A 427 5.51 -24.31 8.39
CA SER A 427 5.97 -22.98 7.96
C SER A 427 5.40 -22.52 6.63
N GLN A 428 4.87 -23.43 5.81
CA GLN A 428 4.46 -23.13 4.43
C GLN A 428 3.50 -21.93 4.32
N PRO A 429 2.48 -21.78 5.19
CA PRO A 429 1.55 -20.65 5.14
C PRO A 429 2.15 -19.30 5.53
N LEU A 430 3.37 -19.30 6.10
CA LEU A 430 4.11 -18.10 6.47
C LEU A 430 5.04 -17.65 5.33
N LEU A 431 5.42 -18.58 4.46
CA LEU A 431 6.39 -18.38 3.36
C LEU A 431 5.73 -18.04 2.02
N VAL A 432 4.41 -17.91 2.00
CA VAL A 432 3.64 -17.56 0.80
C VAL A 432 2.73 -16.39 1.11
N GLU A 433 2.80 -15.35 0.28
CA GLU A 433 1.75 -14.33 0.26
C GLU A 433 0.47 -14.92 -0.34
N ALA A 434 -0.52 -15.20 0.53
CA ALA A 434 -1.79 -15.77 0.09
C ALA A 434 -2.58 -14.80 -0.82
N PHE A 435 -2.51 -13.49 -0.53
CA PHE A 435 -3.21 -12.45 -1.30
C PHE A 435 -4.71 -12.80 -1.50
N GLY A 436 -5.36 -13.18 -0.41
CA GLY A 436 -6.73 -13.68 -0.41
C GLY A 436 -7.17 -14.14 1.00
N PRO A 437 -8.29 -14.88 1.10
CA PRO A 437 -8.90 -15.30 2.37
C PRO A 437 -8.19 -16.41 3.16
N THR A 438 -6.87 -16.35 3.37
CA THR A 438 -6.16 -17.27 4.30
C THR A 438 -5.47 -16.49 5.41
N LEU A 439 -5.71 -16.82 6.69
CA LEU A 439 -5.04 -16.22 7.84
C LEU A 439 -4.35 -17.31 8.68
N SER A 440 -3.04 -17.21 8.84
CA SER A 440 -2.23 -18.18 9.57
C SER A 440 -2.01 -17.76 11.02
N ILE A 441 -1.90 -18.70 11.95
CA ILE A 441 -1.55 -18.44 13.35
C ILE A 441 -0.32 -19.27 13.71
N VAL A 442 0.73 -18.61 14.19
CA VAL A 442 1.96 -19.24 14.68
C VAL A 442 2.20 -18.86 16.15
N GLU A 443 2.65 -19.84 16.94
CA GLU A 443 3.07 -19.59 18.33
C GLU A 443 4.59 -19.62 18.43
N LEU A 444 5.20 -18.59 19.02
CA LEU A 444 6.64 -18.57 19.28
C LEU A 444 6.93 -19.09 20.69
N ASP A 445 7.85 -20.04 20.81
CA ASP A 445 8.19 -20.62 22.11
C ASP A 445 9.04 -19.64 22.93
N ASP A 446 8.40 -19.04 23.92
CA ASP A 446 8.95 -18.09 24.88
C ASP A 446 9.18 -18.72 26.27
N SER A 447 9.12 -20.06 26.39
CA SER A 447 9.22 -20.76 27.70
C SER A 447 10.57 -20.61 28.39
N ASN A 448 11.64 -20.29 27.65
CA ASN A 448 12.95 -19.97 28.22
C ASN A 448 13.05 -18.53 28.77
N ASN A 449 11.98 -17.74 28.69
CA ASN A 449 11.91 -16.39 29.27
C ASN A 449 11.72 -16.39 30.80
N ASN A 450 12.30 -17.39 31.49
CA ASN A 450 12.28 -17.50 32.95
C ASN A 450 13.23 -16.47 33.58
N SER A 451 12.87 -15.19 33.55
CA SER A 451 13.36 -14.23 34.54
C SER A 451 12.45 -14.31 35.77
N SER A 452 12.84 -15.19 36.70
CA SER A 452 12.35 -15.24 38.08
C SER A 452 12.81 -14.03 38.91
N SER A 453 12.77 -12.83 38.33
CA SER A 453 13.00 -11.56 38.98
C SER A 453 11.72 -10.74 38.86
N SER A 454 11.27 -10.19 39.98
CA SER A 454 10.10 -9.33 40.15
C SER A 454 10.15 -7.98 39.39
N SER A 455 10.95 -7.91 38.33
CA SER A 455 10.98 -6.85 37.32
C SER A 455 10.60 -7.51 36.00
N GLN A 456 9.33 -7.36 35.59
CA GLN A 456 8.92 -7.59 34.21
C GLN A 456 9.80 -6.70 33.34
N ASP A 457 10.68 -7.30 32.56
CA ASP A 457 11.54 -6.56 31.64
C ASP A 457 10.71 -6.37 30.36
N ASP A 458 9.99 -5.24 30.32
CA ASP A 458 8.98 -4.96 29.32
C ASP A 458 9.59 -5.00 27.90
N GLY A 459 9.13 -5.93 27.06
CA GLY A 459 9.56 -6.04 25.65
C GLY A 459 10.53 -7.17 25.34
N MET A 460 10.91 -8.00 26.32
CA MET A 460 11.73 -9.20 26.09
C MET A 460 11.11 -10.16 25.06
N TYR A 461 9.78 -10.36 25.08
CA TYR A 461 9.13 -11.23 24.09
C TYR A 461 9.38 -10.74 22.66
N LEU A 462 9.12 -9.44 22.42
CA LEU A 462 9.33 -8.83 21.11
C LEU A 462 10.80 -8.89 20.70
N ALA A 463 11.72 -8.46 21.56
CA ALA A 463 13.13 -8.37 21.24
C ALA A 463 13.80 -9.74 21.02
N ASN A 464 13.48 -10.74 21.85
CA ASN A 464 14.21 -12.01 21.87
C ASN A 464 13.58 -13.09 21.00
N PHE A 465 12.28 -12.98 20.68
CA PHE A 465 11.57 -14.04 19.96
C PHE A 465 10.90 -13.52 18.69
N ALA A 466 10.05 -12.48 18.79
CA ALA A 466 9.31 -12.00 17.63
C ALA A 466 10.22 -11.35 16.58
N VAL A 467 11.09 -10.41 16.97
CA VAL A 467 12.00 -9.71 16.03
C VAL A 467 12.95 -10.69 15.32
N PRO A 468 13.67 -11.61 16.00
CA PRO A 468 14.52 -12.59 15.32
C PRO A 468 13.75 -13.51 14.36
N PHE A 469 12.55 -13.95 14.77
CA PHE A 469 11.70 -14.77 13.91
C PHE A 469 11.30 -14.01 12.64
N LEU A 470 10.84 -12.77 12.77
CA LEU A 470 10.33 -11.95 11.69
C LEU A 470 11.42 -11.41 10.75
N ASN A 471 12.62 -11.14 11.28
CA ASN A 471 13.75 -10.70 10.47
C ASN A 471 14.35 -11.83 9.64
N ASN A 472 14.24 -13.09 10.07
CA ASN A 472 14.67 -14.23 9.28
C ASN A 472 13.62 -14.60 8.20
N LYS A 473 13.96 -14.37 6.93
CA LYS A 473 13.05 -14.62 5.79
C LYS A 473 12.90 -16.10 5.40
N GLU A 474 13.61 -17.00 6.07
CA GLU A 474 13.32 -18.44 6.05
C GLU A 474 12.10 -18.80 6.90
N ASN A 475 11.66 -17.90 7.80
CA ASN A 475 10.50 -18.13 8.66
C ASN A 475 9.21 -17.47 8.13
N ILE A 476 9.34 -16.32 7.46
CA ILE A 476 8.20 -15.53 6.99
C ILE A 476 8.55 -14.72 5.73
N PHE A 477 7.61 -14.66 4.79
CA PHE A 477 7.79 -14.00 3.50
C PHE A 477 7.69 -12.47 3.60
N GLY A 478 8.72 -11.78 3.10
CA GLY A 478 8.70 -10.32 2.93
C GLY A 478 8.92 -9.48 4.20
N SER A 479 9.03 -8.17 3.98
CA SER A 479 9.33 -7.12 4.98
C SER A 479 8.53 -5.83 4.77
N LEU A 480 7.47 -5.83 3.95
CA LEU A 480 6.72 -4.61 3.62
C LEU A 480 6.11 -3.95 4.86
N SER A 481 5.25 -4.68 5.57
CA SER A 481 4.53 -4.11 6.72
C SER A 481 4.22 -5.14 7.81
N CYS A 482 4.01 -4.65 9.03
CA CYS A 482 3.55 -5.43 10.18
C CYS A 482 2.73 -4.57 11.16
N SER A 483 1.96 -5.22 12.04
CA SER A 483 1.30 -4.58 13.18
C SER A 483 1.74 -5.21 14.50
N ILE A 484 2.02 -4.40 15.53
CA ILE A 484 2.29 -4.84 16.90
C ILE A 484 1.17 -4.31 17.80
N PHE A 485 0.54 -5.21 18.55
CA PHE A 485 -0.53 -4.87 19.50
C PHE A 485 -0.03 -5.04 20.93
N ILE A 486 -0.10 -3.96 21.71
CA ILE A 486 0.51 -3.83 23.03
C ILE A 486 -0.59 -3.51 24.05
N PRO A 487 -0.64 -4.21 25.19
CA PRO A 487 -1.69 -3.98 26.18
C PRO A 487 -1.44 -2.70 26.95
N LYS A 488 -2.52 -2.05 27.39
CA LYS A 488 -2.45 -0.92 28.33
C LYS A 488 -1.75 -1.27 29.64
N SER A 489 -1.73 -2.55 30.04
CA SER A 489 -1.07 -2.99 31.27
C SER A 489 0.43 -2.67 31.32
N LYS A 490 1.10 -2.52 30.16
CA LYS A 490 2.51 -2.08 30.08
C LYS A 490 2.69 -0.57 30.35
N GLY A 491 1.59 0.17 30.50
CA GLY A 491 1.60 1.59 30.80
C GLY A 491 1.61 2.48 29.54
N PRO A 492 1.14 3.73 29.67
CA PRO A 492 0.93 4.63 28.54
C PRO A 492 2.22 5.04 27.82
N SER A 493 3.36 5.07 28.52
CA SER A 493 4.67 5.47 27.97
C SER A 493 5.53 4.29 27.53
N TYR A 494 5.03 3.05 27.52
CA TYR A 494 5.83 1.90 27.11
C TYR A 494 6.37 2.04 25.68
N HIS A 495 5.61 2.65 24.78
CA HIS A 495 6.05 2.91 23.41
C HIS A 495 7.26 3.88 23.35
N GLU A 496 7.45 4.73 24.36
CA GLU A 496 8.60 5.64 24.48
C GLU A 496 9.78 5.01 25.24
N SER A 497 9.57 3.85 25.86
CA SER A 497 10.58 3.17 26.66
C SER A 497 11.78 2.72 25.81
N GLU A 498 12.98 2.79 26.38
CA GLU A 498 14.21 2.37 25.71
C GLU A 498 14.14 0.92 25.18
N PRO A 499 13.64 -0.08 25.94
CA PRO A 499 13.49 -1.45 25.42
C PRO A 499 12.62 -1.54 24.17
N PHE A 500 11.49 -0.81 24.14
CA PHE A 500 10.60 -0.82 22.99
C PHE A 500 11.18 -0.07 21.79
N GLN A 501 11.87 1.06 22.02
CA GLN A 501 12.57 1.77 20.95
C GLN A 501 13.68 0.90 20.32
N LYS A 502 14.34 0.03 21.09
CA LYS A 502 15.27 -0.99 20.56
C LYS A 502 14.56 -2.04 19.69
N VAL A 503 13.36 -2.49 20.09
CA VAL A 503 12.52 -3.37 19.27
C VAL A 503 12.20 -2.73 17.91
N LEU A 504 11.74 -1.48 17.90
CA LEU A 504 11.43 -0.75 16.67
C LEU A 504 12.66 -0.56 15.76
N SER A 505 13.80 -0.25 16.37
CA SER A 505 15.08 -0.12 15.66
C SER A 505 15.46 -1.43 14.97
N ALA A 506 15.38 -2.55 15.71
CA ALA A 506 15.80 -3.86 15.24
C ALA A 506 14.83 -4.53 14.24
N LEU A 507 13.54 -4.18 14.23
CA LEU A 507 12.55 -4.81 13.37
C LEU A 507 12.67 -4.34 11.91
N ASN A 508 13.13 -5.21 11.00
CA ASN A 508 13.41 -4.87 9.61
C ASN A 508 12.15 -4.95 8.73
N TYR A 509 11.16 -4.09 9.03
CA TYR A 509 9.94 -3.90 8.24
C TYR A 509 9.82 -2.43 7.82
N GLY A 510 9.38 -2.20 6.57
CA GLY A 510 9.30 -0.84 6.02
C GLY A 510 8.19 0.01 6.64
N SER A 511 7.09 -0.62 7.06
CA SER A 511 6.02 0.02 7.83
C SER A 511 5.63 -0.81 9.06
N ILE A 512 5.70 -0.21 10.25
CA ILE A 512 5.37 -0.84 11.52
C ILE A 512 4.20 -0.08 12.14
N ALA A 513 3.05 -0.73 12.31
CA ALA A 513 1.88 -0.13 12.97
C ALA A 513 1.76 -0.60 14.42
N ILE A 514 1.63 0.32 15.36
CA ILE A 514 1.49 0.06 16.80
C ILE A 514 0.06 0.32 17.20
N ASN A 515 -0.63 -0.69 17.75
CA ASN A 515 -2.05 -0.64 18.11
C ASN A 515 -2.96 -0.16 16.97
N GLN A 516 -2.55 -0.43 15.73
CA GLN A 516 -3.26 -0.02 14.52
C GLN A 516 -3.00 -1.02 13.38
N MET A 517 -3.92 -1.05 12.41
CA MET A 517 -3.75 -1.80 11.17
C MET A 517 -2.65 -1.19 10.31
N SER A 518 -1.78 -2.04 9.75
CA SER A 518 -0.79 -1.68 8.72
C SER A 518 -1.41 -1.03 7.48
N LEU A 519 -2.73 -1.17 7.25
CA LEU A 519 -3.51 -0.53 6.19
C LEU A 519 -3.24 0.97 6.04
N PHE A 520 -2.99 1.66 7.15
CA PHE A 520 -2.75 3.10 7.15
C PHE A 520 -1.29 3.50 6.92
N GLY A 521 -0.37 2.54 6.80
CA GLY A 521 1.03 2.81 6.50
C GLY A 521 1.23 3.51 5.15
N TYR A 522 0.41 3.18 4.14
CA TYR A 522 0.43 3.88 2.85
C TYR A 522 -0.04 5.34 2.99
N THR A 523 -0.99 5.63 3.87
CA THR A 523 -1.43 7.01 4.13
C THR A 523 -0.29 7.87 4.72
N ALA A 524 0.62 7.26 5.48
CA ALA A 524 1.79 7.97 5.98
C ALA A 524 2.76 8.35 4.85
N SER A 525 2.93 7.51 3.82
CA SER A 525 3.83 7.82 2.69
C SER A 525 3.33 8.98 1.84
N THR A 526 2.01 9.11 1.66
CA THR A 526 1.41 10.27 0.99
C THR A 526 1.54 11.56 1.81
N LYS A 527 2.05 11.51 3.05
CA LYS A 527 2.21 12.65 3.96
C LYS A 527 3.66 12.94 4.34
N GLY A 528 4.60 12.42 3.55
CA GLY A 528 6.04 12.67 3.72
C GLY A 528 6.78 11.54 4.43
N GLY A 529 6.08 10.48 4.84
CA GLY A 529 6.70 9.20 5.17
C GLY A 529 7.17 8.45 3.92
N ILE A 530 7.54 7.18 4.11
CA ILE A 530 7.91 6.27 3.03
C ILE A 530 7.04 5.01 3.04
N TRP A 531 6.94 4.38 1.87
CA TRP A 531 6.34 3.06 1.68
C TRP A 531 7.28 2.20 0.84
N GLY A 532 7.41 0.92 1.17
CA GLY A 532 8.32 -0.01 0.52
C GLY A 532 8.84 -1.09 1.48
N GLY A 533 9.47 -2.13 0.94
CA GLY A 533 10.18 -3.13 1.73
C GLY A 533 11.35 -2.52 2.53
N HIS A 534 11.69 -3.09 3.67
CA HIS A 534 12.84 -2.62 4.44
C HIS A 534 14.15 -2.87 3.67
N SER A 535 15.00 -1.86 3.52
CA SER A 535 16.21 -1.93 2.67
C SER A 535 17.24 -2.96 3.12
N LEU A 536 17.28 -3.32 4.41
CA LEU A 536 18.16 -4.38 4.93
C LEU A 536 17.68 -5.81 4.58
N GLU A 537 16.48 -5.97 4.01
CA GLU A 537 15.99 -7.25 3.47
C GLU A 537 16.56 -7.44 2.05
N THR A 538 17.52 -8.36 1.90
CA THR A 538 18.32 -8.46 0.67
C THR A 538 17.72 -9.37 -0.41
N LEU A 539 16.73 -10.22 -0.09
CA LEU A 539 16.04 -11.07 -1.05
C LEU A 539 15.10 -10.27 -1.97
N GLY A 540 14.71 -9.07 -1.53
CA GLY A 540 13.83 -8.15 -2.26
C GLY A 540 12.41 -8.66 -2.38
N GLN A 541 11.96 -9.50 -1.44
CA GLN A 541 10.63 -10.15 -1.48
C GLN A 541 9.48 -9.14 -1.40
N SER A 542 9.73 -8.01 -0.72
CA SER A 542 8.79 -6.89 -0.59
C SER A 542 9.14 -5.68 -1.46
N GLY A 543 10.01 -5.87 -2.44
CA GLY A 543 10.35 -4.84 -3.42
C GLY A 543 11.70 -4.20 -3.18
N ASN A 544 11.98 -3.16 -3.95
CA ASN A 544 13.24 -2.43 -3.96
C ASN A 544 12.98 -0.94 -4.17
N GLY A 545 13.63 -0.10 -3.38
CA GLY A 545 13.34 1.33 -3.30
C GLY A 545 12.14 1.61 -2.40
N ASN A 546 11.62 2.83 -2.52
CA ASN A 546 10.46 3.32 -1.78
C ASN A 546 9.66 4.29 -2.63
N ILE A 547 8.37 4.40 -2.32
CA ILE A 547 7.50 5.49 -2.73
C ILE A 547 7.36 6.49 -1.57
N GLY A 548 7.21 7.77 -1.88
CA GLY A 548 7.06 8.83 -0.88
C GLY A 548 8.39 9.56 -0.65
N ASP A 549 8.74 9.82 0.60
CA ASP A 549 9.86 10.71 0.97
C ASP A 549 9.72 12.11 0.34
N LEU A 550 8.50 12.66 0.44
CA LEU A 550 8.12 13.91 -0.25
C LEU A 550 8.88 15.15 0.26
N TYR A 551 9.53 15.03 1.41
CA TYR A 551 10.40 16.06 1.98
C TYR A 551 11.90 15.79 1.76
N GLY A 552 12.28 14.69 1.11
CA GLY A 552 13.67 14.34 0.85
C GLY A 552 14.49 14.02 2.11
N ILE A 553 13.86 13.42 3.13
CA ILE A 553 14.48 13.02 4.40
C ILE A 553 15.61 12.02 4.15
N ILE A 554 15.43 11.08 3.21
CA ILE A 554 16.39 10.01 2.95
C ILE A 554 17.55 10.53 2.08
N GLY A 555 17.26 11.43 1.13
CA GLY A 555 18.25 12.14 0.31
C GLY A 555 19.16 11.23 -0.55
N ASP A 556 20.18 11.83 -1.17
CA ASP A 556 21.13 11.21 -2.13
C ASP A 556 22.13 10.19 -1.52
N GLY A 557 21.73 9.44 -0.49
CA GLY A 557 22.49 8.27 0.01
C GLY A 557 23.19 8.43 1.36
N ASN A 558 22.67 9.29 2.25
CA ASN A 558 23.17 9.40 3.63
C ASN A 558 22.49 8.39 4.60
N CYS A 559 21.39 7.78 4.20
CA CYS A 559 20.66 6.80 4.98
C CYS A 559 20.86 5.39 4.39
N THR A 560 21.14 4.40 5.24
CA THR A 560 21.25 2.99 4.85
C THR A 560 19.90 2.28 4.90
N ALA A 561 19.05 2.70 5.84
CA ALA A 561 17.70 2.21 5.96
C ALA A 561 16.76 3.28 6.47
N ALA A 562 15.49 3.11 6.11
CA ALA A 562 14.41 3.91 6.64
C ALA A 562 13.17 3.04 6.80
N LYS A 563 12.31 3.42 7.74
CA LYS A 563 10.99 2.83 7.95
C LYS A 563 10.01 3.87 8.47
N VAL A 564 8.73 3.58 8.35
CA VAL A 564 7.65 4.34 8.98
C VAL A 564 7.13 3.58 10.19
N VAL A 565 6.98 4.29 11.32
CA VAL A 565 6.27 3.77 12.48
C VAL A 565 4.97 4.55 12.65
N LEU A 566 3.84 3.85 12.57
CA LEU A 566 2.49 4.38 12.76
C LEU A 566 2.01 4.04 14.17
N TYR A 567 1.45 5.00 14.90
CA TYR A 567 0.86 4.79 16.21
C TYR A 567 -0.64 5.02 16.14
N GLY A 568 -1.40 4.03 16.62
CA GLY A 568 -2.83 4.16 16.90
C GLY A 568 -3.09 4.61 18.33
N PRO A 569 -4.36 4.96 18.64
CA PRO A 569 -4.77 5.23 20.01
C PRO A 569 -4.66 3.97 20.89
N SER A 570 -4.86 4.15 22.20
CA SER A 570 -5.02 3.02 23.15
C SER A 570 -6.01 1.98 22.62
N LEU A 571 -5.72 0.70 22.81
CA LEU A 571 -6.59 -0.42 22.44
C LEU A 571 -7.94 -0.40 23.17
N GLU A 572 -8.12 0.41 24.22
CA GLU A 572 -9.44 0.64 24.82
C GLU A 572 -10.35 1.53 23.96
N THR A 573 -9.77 2.28 23.02
CA THR A 573 -10.50 3.08 22.04
C THR A 573 -11.07 2.17 20.97
N LYS A 574 -12.36 2.34 20.66
CA LYS A 574 -13.02 1.55 19.62
C LYS A 574 -12.33 1.81 18.26
N PRO A 575 -11.94 0.75 17.51
CA PRO A 575 -11.39 0.94 16.17
C PRO A 575 -12.38 1.68 15.27
N LEU A 576 -11.87 2.62 14.48
CA LEU A 576 -12.69 3.47 13.61
C LEU A 576 -13.36 2.67 12.48
N LEU A 577 -12.67 1.66 11.97
CA LEU A 577 -13.14 0.84 10.85
C LEU A 577 -13.73 -0.48 11.37
N ASP A 578 -14.88 -0.82 10.80
CA ASP A 578 -15.59 -2.08 10.99
C ASP A 578 -16.35 -2.38 9.69
N ASN A 579 -16.02 -3.50 9.02
CA ASN A 579 -16.68 -3.84 7.75
C ASN A 579 -18.17 -4.18 7.92
N SER A 580 -18.66 -4.46 9.14
CA SER A 580 -20.11 -4.64 9.41
C SER A 580 -20.87 -3.31 9.48
N SER A 581 -20.19 -2.18 9.56
CA SER A 581 -20.80 -0.86 9.68
C SER A 581 -19.98 0.18 8.92
N PRO A 582 -19.81 0.01 7.59
CA PRO A 582 -19.04 0.95 6.80
C PRO A 582 -19.71 2.34 6.81
N PRO A 583 -18.94 3.43 6.69
CA PRO A 583 -19.52 4.76 6.54
C PRO A 583 -20.51 4.80 5.36
N PRO A 584 -21.69 5.42 5.52
CA PRO A 584 -22.64 5.54 4.43
C PRO A 584 -22.02 6.27 3.21
N PRO A 585 -22.39 5.93 1.96
CA PRO A 585 -21.85 6.56 0.76
C PRO A 585 -21.92 8.08 0.77
N VAL A 586 -23.03 8.63 1.25
CA VAL A 586 -23.24 10.08 1.35
C VAL A 586 -22.24 10.74 2.30
N VAL A 587 -21.84 10.07 3.38
CA VAL A 587 -20.86 10.60 4.33
C VAL A 587 -19.49 10.65 3.65
N LEU A 588 -19.10 9.58 2.95
CA LEU A 588 -17.83 9.54 2.20
C LEU A 588 -17.78 10.59 1.10
N ASP A 589 -18.87 10.76 0.34
CA ASP A 589 -18.96 11.80 -0.69
C ASP A 589 -18.88 13.20 -0.09
N VAL A 590 -19.56 13.47 1.03
CA VAL A 590 -19.50 14.78 1.71
C VAL A 590 -18.09 15.08 2.20
N ILE A 591 -17.43 14.12 2.85
CA ILE A 591 -16.04 14.30 3.30
C ILE A 591 -15.13 14.52 2.10
N ARG A 592 -15.33 13.79 0.98
CA ARG A 592 -14.60 14.04 -0.27
C ARG A 592 -14.78 15.47 -0.77
N GLU A 593 -16.01 15.99 -0.82
CA GLU A 593 -16.26 17.37 -1.25
C GLU A 593 -15.56 18.41 -0.35
N LEU A 594 -15.49 18.14 0.96
CA LEU A 594 -14.79 19.00 1.92
C LEU A 594 -13.27 18.99 1.74
N ILE A 595 -12.69 17.85 1.34
CA ILE A 595 -11.24 17.69 1.15
C ILE A 595 -10.81 18.14 -0.26
N CYS A 596 -11.61 17.83 -1.28
CA CYS A 596 -11.32 18.01 -2.71
C CYS A 596 -11.66 19.43 -3.21
N THR A 597 -11.04 20.42 -2.56
CA THR A 597 -11.27 21.85 -2.80
C THR A 597 -10.03 22.66 -2.43
N ASP A 598 -9.89 23.84 -3.04
CA ASP A 598 -8.85 24.83 -2.74
C ASP A 598 -9.17 25.69 -1.50
N SER A 599 -10.40 25.65 -0.98
CA SER A 599 -10.75 26.29 0.29
C SER A 599 -11.90 25.59 1.02
N ILE A 600 -11.92 25.73 2.35
CA ILE A 600 -12.96 25.19 3.24
C ILE A 600 -14.36 25.67 2.82
N MET A 601 -14.52 26.97 2.53
CA MET A 601 -15.81 27.56 2.17
C MET A 601 -16.39 26.95 0.88
N LYS A 602 -15.55 26.76 -0.14
CA LYS A 602 -15.96 26.06 -1.37
C LYS A 602 -16.31 24.60 -1.12
N GLY A 603 -15.56 23.91 -0.26
CA GLY A 603 -15.87 22.53 0.16
C GLY A 603 -17.23 22.42 0.83
N VAL A 604 -17.52 23.31 1.79
CA VAL A 604 -18.83 23.39 2.46
C VAL A 604 -19.94 23.66 1.45
N GLY A 605 -19.73 24.59 0.51
CA GLY A 605 -20.68 24.87 -0.56
C GLY A 605 -20.97 23.65 -1.43
N LYS A 606 -19.93 22.94 -1.90
CA LYS A 606 -20.08 21.70 -2.69
C LYS A 606 -20.80 20.60 -1.92
N ALA A 607 -20.46 20.41 -0.64
CA ALA A 607 -21.12 19.43 0.22
C ALA A 607 -22.62 19.73 0.40
N LEU A 608 -22.99 21.01 0.60
CA LEU A 608 -24.39 21.43 0.69
C LEU A 608 -25.15 21.19 -0.62
N VAL A 609 -24.54 21.52 -1.77
CA VAL A 609 -25.14 21.25 -3.09
C VAL A 609 -25.38 19.75 -3.29
N LEU A 610 -24.41 18.91 -2.92
CA LEU A 610 -24.54 17.46 -3.00
C LEU A 610 -25.71 16.94 -2.16
N ILE A 611 -25.82 17.40 -0.90
CA ILE A 611 -26.90 17.01 0.02
C ILE A 611 -28.25 17.46 -0.54
N CYS A 612 -28.38 18.72 -0.97
CA CYS A 612 -29.60 19.25 -1.60
C CYS A 612 -30.02 18.45 -2.83
N ARG A 613 -29.07 18.12 -3.72
CA ARG A 613 -29.32 17.32 -4.93
C ARG A 613 -29.84 15.93 -4.56
N ARG A 614 -29.22 15.24 -3.60
CA ARG A 614 -29.66 13.92 -3.14
C ARG A 614 -31.06 13.97 -2.50
N MET A 615 -31.34 14.97 -1.66
CA MET A 615 -32.66 15.16 -1.07
C MET A 615 -33.73 15.43 -2.13
N PHE A 616 -33.42 16.23 -3.16
CA PHE A 616 -34.33 16.52 -4.25
C PHE A 616 -34.69 15.26 -5.05
N TYR A 617 -33.70 14.44 -5.45
CA TYR A 617 -33.96 13.19 -6.16
C TYR A 617 -34.72 12.17 -5.31
N ALA A 618 -34.39 12.06 -4.02
CA ALA A 618 -35.16 11.24 -3.09
C ALA A 618 -36.62 11.71 -3.03
N GLY A 619 -36.86 13.03 -2.88
CA GLY A 619 -38.21 13.61 -2.88
C GLY A 619 -39.00 13.33 -4.16
N ILE A 620 -38.36 13.40 -5.34
CA ILE A 620 -38.99 13.05 -6.62
C ILE A 620 -39.37 11.57 -6.69
N SER A 621 -38.54 10.67 -6.16
CA SER A 621 -38.83 9.23 -6.16
C SER A 621 -40.07 8.85 -5.33
N TYR A 622 -40.50 9.72 -4.41
CA TYR A 622 -41.73 9.55 -3.62
C TYR A 622 -42.98 10.16 -4.29
N LEU A 623 -42.87 10.82 -5.44
CA LEU A 623 -44.02 11.35 -6.20
C LEU A 623 -44.51 10.28 -7.21
N PRO A 624 -45.71 9.69 -7.03
CA PRO A 624 -46.19 8.54 -7.82
C PRO A 624 -46.31 8.80 -9.33
N ILE A 625 -46.36 10.08 -9.74
CA ILE A 625 -46.62 10.51 -11.12
C ILE A 625 -45.31 10.78 -11.90
N LEU A 626 -44.19 11.02 -11.21
CA LEU A 626 -42.89 11.33 -11.84
C LEU A 626 -41.92 10.14 -11.89
N GLY A 627 -42.13 9.10 -11.08
CA GLY A 627 -41.31 7.87 -11.10
C GLY A 627 -41.35 7.07 -12.41
N ARG A 628 -42.27 7.38 -13.34
CA ARG A 628 -42.31 6.80 -14.70
C ARG A 628 -41.50 7.58 -15.74
N LEU A 629 -41.06 8.81 -15.44
CA LEU A 629 -40.25 9.64 -16.34
C LEU A 629 -38.76 9.66 -15.97
N VAL A 630 -38.42 9.21 -14.76
CA VAL A 630 -37.03 9.10 -14.28
C VAL A 630 -36.70 7.61 -14.11
N GLY A 631 -36.68 6.88 -15.23
CA GLY A 631 -36.15 5.53 -15.30
C GLY A 631 -34.67 5.57 -15.68
N ASP A 632 -33.88 4.76 -14.97
CA ASP A 632 -32.50 4.32 -15.25
C ASP A 632 -31.56 5.31 -15.96
N ASN A 633 -30.81 6.09 -15.17
CA ASN A 633 -29.50 6.64 -15.55
C ASN A 633 -28.57 6.66 -14.36
#